data_AF-A0A095B2I0-F1
#
_entry.id   AF-A0A095B2I0-F1
#
_cell.length_a   1.000
_cell.length_b   1.000
_cell.length_c   1.000
_cell.angle_alpha   90.00
_cell.angle_beta   90.00
_cell.angle_gamma   90.00
#
_symmetry.space_group_name_H-M   'P 1'
#
loop_
_entity.id
_entity.type
_entity.pdbx_description
1 polymer ?
#
loop_
_entity_poly.entity_id
_entity_poly.type
_entity_poly.pdbx_seq_one_letter_code
_entity_poly.pdbx_strand_id
1 'polypeptide(L)'
;ITLPRLQSNLVGVLIGCDAPDAQWVLEQRLGDKKHPFGVRTHLGRMIIGPKVVSRSLQQIQWCHCSTNNVLRDIKRLYNHEFEDAGMFRNGYSIEDSRALEIVSSSFRLEGGHFQVALPLK
;
A
#
# COMPACT_ATOMS: atom_id res chain seq x y z
N ILE A 1 20.04 -2.40 -20.74
CA ILE A 1 20.24 -3.65 -19.96
C ILE A 1 19.27 -4.68 -20.53
N THR A 2 19.77 -5.79 -21.05
CA THR A 2 18.95 -6.88 -21.60
C THR A 2 18.86 -7.97 -20.55
N LEU A 3 17.66 -8.23 -20.02
CA LEU A 3 17.46 -9.31 -19.06
C LEU A 3 17.25 -10.63 -19.80
N PRO A 4 17.80 -11.75 -19.31
CA PRO A 4 17.63 -13.06 -19.93
C PRO A 4 16.16 -13.50 -19.85
N ARG A 5 15.63 -14.05 -20.95
CA ARG A 5 14.31 -14.68 -20.95
C ARG A 5 14.39 -16.00 -20.20
N LEU A 6 13.48 -16.19 -19.24
CA LEU A 6 13.32 -17.46 -18.55
C LEU A 6 12.82 -18.53 -19.54
N GLN A 7 13.37 -19.74 -19.46
CA GLN A 7 12.97 -20.86 -20.32
C GLN A 7 11.65 -21.53 -19.88
N SER A 8 11.15 -21.19 -18.69
CA SER A 8 9.93 -21.73 -18.12
C SER A 8 9.06 -20.60 -17.56
N ASN A 9 7.75 -20.75 -17.70
CA ASN A 9 6.75 -19.87 -17.08
C ASN A 9 6.37 -20.33 -15.66
N LEU A 10 7.05 -21.36 -15.12
CA LEU A 10 6.81 -21.83 -13.77
C LEU A 10 7.31 -20.77 -12.77
N VAL A 11 6.39 -20.21 -12.00
CA VAL A 11 6.69 -19.29 -10.91
C VAL A 11 6.69 -20.07 -9.60
N GLY A 12 7.85 -20.20 -8.98
CA GLY A 12 7.99 -20.66 -7.60
C GLY A 12 7.88 -19.48 -6.63
N VAL A 13 7.32 -19.71 -5.45
CA VAL A 13 7.25 -18.71 -4.40
C VAL A 13 8.19 -19.12 -3.27
N LEU A 14 9.17 -18.29 -2.94
CA LEU A 14 10.08 -18.53 -1.81
C LEU A 14 9.47 -17.96 -0.53
N ILE A 15 9.07 -18.85 0.37
CA ILE A 15 8.60 -18.49 1.70
C ILE A 15 9.82 -18.33 2.58
N GLY A 16 9.91 -17.26 3.37
CA GLY A 16 11.08 -17.03 4.23
C GLY A 16 11.41 -18.20 5.17
N CYS A 17 10.44 -19.05 5.50
CA CYS A 17 10.62 -20.23 6.33
C CYS A 17 11.20 -21.46 5.59
N ASP A 18 11.08 -21.53 4.26
CA ASP A 18 11.52 -22.69 3.48
C ASP A 18 13.05 -22.78 3.37
N ALA A 19 13.73 -21.64 3.53
CA ALA A 19 15.18 -21.51 3.49
C ALA A 19 15.66 -20.51 4.55
N PRO A 20 15.69 -20.90 5.85
CA PRO A 20 16.11 -20.01 6.94
C PRO A 20 17.59 -19.61 6.83
N ASP A 21 18.41 -20.48 6.26
CA ASP A 21 19.81 -20.24 5.90
C ASP A 21 19.99 -19.10 4.89
N ALA A 22 19.03 -18.93 3.97
CA ALA A 22 19.04 -17.83 3.02
C ALA A 22 18.91 -16.45 3.70
N GLN A 23 18.37 -16.41 4.93
CA GLN A 23 18.22 -15.20 5.74
C GLN A 23 19.42 -14.93 6.65
N TRP A 24 20.44 -15.81 6.70
CA TRP A 24 21.63 -15.57 7.51
C TRP A 24 22.32 -14.27 7.12
N VAL A 25 22.71 -13.52 8.15
CA VAL A 25 23.44 -12.26 8.01
C VAL A 25 24.88 -12.59 7.63
N LEU A 26 25.22 -12.33 6.37
CA LEU A 26 26.58 -12.47 5.86
C LEU A 26 27.42 -11.23 6.19
N GLU A 27 26.81 -10.05 6.10
CA GLU A 27 27.43 -8.79 6.49
C GLU A 27 26.39 -7.87 7.13
N GLN A 28 26.86 -7.09 8.11
CA GLN A 28 26.08 -6.06 8.76
C GLN A 28 26.83 -4.72 8.72
N ARG A 29 26.13 -3.66 8.32
CA ARG A 29 26.63 -2.29 8.29
C ARG A 29 25.78 -1.44 9.23
N LEU A 30 26.33 -1.15 10.40
CA LEU A 30 25.67 -0.36 11.43
C LEU A 30 25.78 1.13 11.13
N GLY A 31 24.70 1.86 11.35
CA GLY A 31 24.69 3.31 11.47
C GLY A 31 24.72 3.75 12.93
N ASP A 32 24.41 5.02 13.17
CA ASP A 32 24.26 5.56 14.52
C ASP A 32 23.10 4.92 15.28
N LYS A 33 23.09 5.08 16.61
CA LYS A 33 21.98 4.61 17.45
C LYS A 33 20.64 5.10 16.90
N LYS A 34 19.66 4.18 16.83
CA LYS A 34 18.29 4.41 16.34
C LYS A 34 18.16 4.73 14.83
N HIS A 35 19.22 4.57 14.04
CA HIS A 35 19.15 4.71 12.58
C HIS A 35 19.01 3.35 11.89
N PRO A 36 18.50 3.30 10.64
CA PRO A 36 18.53 2.09 9.85
C PRO A 36 19.95 1.59 9.61
N PHE A 37 20.08 0.27 9.52
CA PHE A 37 21.33 -0.43 9.27
C PHE A 37 21.18 -1.36 8.07
N GLY A 38 22.27 -1.55 7.32
CA GLY A 38 22.30 -2.43 6.16
C GLY A 38 22.65 -3.86 6.54
N VAL A 39 21.99 -4.83 5.90
CA VAL A 39 22.29 -6.26 6.03
C VAL A 39 22.44 -6.87 4.64
N ARG A 40 23.43 -7.74 4.48
CA ARG A 40 23.57 -8.61 3.30
C ARG A 40 23.27 -10.04 3.72
N THR A 41 22.33 -10.69 3.02
CA THR A 41 22.02 -12.12 3.14
C THR A 41 22.28 -12.81 1.80
N HIS A 42 22.01 -14.11 1.71
CA HIS A 42 22.07 -14.85 0.45
C HIS A 42 21.04 -14.37 -0.57
N LEU A 43 19.93 -13.79 -0.11
CA LEU A 43 18.86 -13.23 -0.96
C LEU A 43 19.18 -11.82 -1.49
N GLY A 44 20.21 -11.16 -0.95
CA GLY A 44 20.63 -9.83 -1.39
C GLY A 44 20.87 -8.87 -0.25
N ARG A 45 20.83 -7.56 -0.56
CA ARG A 45 21.05 -6.49 0.40
C ARG A 45 19.71 -5.88 0.82
N MET A 46 19.54 -5.64 2.12
CA MET A 46 18.35 -5.04 2.71
C MET A 46 18.77 -3.96 3.72
N ILE A 47 17.88 -2.97 3.95
CA ILE A 47 18.02 -1.97 5.02
C ILE A 47 16.97 -2.29 6.08
N ILE A 48 17.40 -2.44 7.34
CA ILE A 48 16.56 -2.74 8.49
C ILE A 48 16.62 -1.57 9.46
N GLY A 49 15.46 -1.07 9.91
CA GLY A 49 15.45 -0.01 10.89
C GLY A 49 14.07 0.60 11.11
N PRO A 50 13.94 1.48 12.11
CA PRO A 50 12.72 2.22 12.32
C PRO A 50 12.41 3.07 11.08
N LYS A 51 11.18 2.95 10.58
CA LYS A 51 10.66 3.92 9.63
C LYS A 51 10.45 5.24 10.37
N VAL A 52 11.14 6.29 9.95
CA VAL A 52 10.77 7.65 10.36
C VAL A 52 9.43 7.92 9.68
N VAL A 53 8.34 7.78 10.44
CA VAL A 53 6.99 8.04 9.95
C VAL A 53 6.84 9.55 9.79
N SER A 54 7.20 10.09 8.62
CA SER A 54 6.37 11.15 8.05
C SER A 54 4.99 10.54 7.82
N ARG A 55 3.90 11.26 8.11
CA ARG A 55 2.51 10.78 8.04
C ARG A 55 1.99 10.43 6.63
N SER A 56 2.81 9.82 5.79
CA SER A 56 2.42 9.24 4.52
C SER A 56 3.48 8.21 4.11
N LEU A 57 3.04 7.09 3.55
CA LEU A 57 3.79 5.91 3.12
C LEU A 57 3.94 4.79 4.18
N GLN A 58 2.79 4.24 4.56
CA GLN A 58 2.68 2.85 5.00
C GLN A 58 3.13 1.90 3.87
N GLN A 59 4.44 1.67 3.71
CA GLN A 59 4.90 0.58 2.84
C GLN A 59 4.95 -0.71 3.66
N ILE A 60 4.02 -1.63 3.40
CA ILE A 60 4.04 -2.96 3.98
C ILE A 60 4.51 -3.93 2.91
N GLN A 61 5.72 -4.46 3.08
CA GLN A 61 6.25 -5.49 2.20
C GLN A 61 5.82 -6.86 2.73
N TRP A 62 4.70 -7.37 2.23
CA TRP A 62 4.22 -8.73 2.52
C TRP A 62 4.75 -9.70 1.47
N CYS A 63 5.65 -10.61 1.86
CA CYS A 63 5.84 -11.87 1.14
C CYS A 63 5.10 -12.96 1.93
N HIS A 64 3.80 -13.10 1.70
CA HIS A 64 3.03 -14.25 2.19
C HIS A 64 2.99 -15.31 1.11
N CYS A 65 3.36 -16.52 1.49
CA CYS A 65 3.37 -17.65 0.61
C CYS A 65 2.60 -18.75 1.33
N SER A 66 1.32 -18.86 1.04
CA SER A 66 0.55 -20.06 1.37
C SER A 66 -0.40 -20.28 0.22
N THR A 67 -0.40 -21.49 -0.29
CA THR A 67 -1.16 -21.92 -1.46
C THR A 67 -2.68 -21.92 -1.24
N ASN A 68 -3.16 -21.44 -0.09
CA ASN A 68 -4.58 -21.38 0.22
C ASN A 68 -5.10 -19.96 0.06
N ASN A 69 -5.23 -19.65 -1.23
CA ASN A 69 -5.94 -18.53 -1.82
C ASN A 69 -5.17 -17.20 -1.83
N VAL A 70 -4.13 -17.14 -2.66
CA VAL A 70 -3.40 -15.90 -3.03
C VAL A 70 -4.36 -14.74 -3.33
N LEU A 71 -5.54 -15.00 -3.91
CA LEU A 71 -6.56 -13.97 -4.14
C LEU A 71 -7.11 -13.37 -2.85
N ARG A 72 -7.25 -14.16 -1.77
CA ARG A 72 -7.64 -13.66 -0.44
C ARG A 72 -6.57 -12.76 0.15
N ASP A 73 -5.30 -13.11 -0.02
CA ASP A 73 -4.19 -12.32 0.50
C ASP A 73 -4.02 -11.02 -0.29
N ILE A 74 -4.14 -11.07 -1.63
CA ILE A 74 -4.22 -9.88 -2.50
C ILE A 74 -5.41 -9.01 -2.09
N LYS A 75 -6.59 -9.59 -1.90
CA LYS A 75 -7.78 -8.85 -1.46
C LYS A 75 -7.58 -8.20 -0.09
N ARG A 76 -6.90 -8.87 0.85
CA ARG A 76 -6.60 -8.32 2.17
C ARG A 76 -5.56 -7.21 2.12
N LEU A 77 -4.55 -7.34 1.25
CA LEU A 77 -3.56 -6.29 0.98
C LEU A 77 -4.24 -5.02 0.46
N TYR A 78 -5.06 -5.15 -0.58
CA TYR A 78 -5.84 -4.03 -1.12
C TYR A 78 -6.78 -3.44 -0.08
N ASN A 79 -7.56 -4.28 0.63
CA ASN A 79 -8.49 -3.79 1.64
C ASN A 79 -7.78 -3.02 2.77
N HIS A 80 -6.60 -3.45 3.19
CA HIS A 80 -5.81 -2.76 4.21
C HIS A 80 -5.25 -1.43 3.70
N GLU A 81 -4.83 -1.34 2.44
CA GLU A 81 -4.46 -0.07 1.79
C GLU A 81 -5.63 0.94 1.76
N PHE A 82 -6.86 0.45 1.82
CA PHE A 82 -8.09 1.26 1.89
C PHE A 82 -8.78 1.25 3.27
N GLU A 83 -8.16 0.72 4.34
CA GLU A 83 -8.80 0.75 5.68
C GLU A 83 -8.99 2.19 6.19
N ASP A 84 -8.12 3.11 5.78
CA ASP A 84 -8.27 4.54 6.05
C ASP A 84 -9.53 5.13 5.38
N ALA A 85 -10.01 4.56 4.26
CA ALA A 85 -11.27 4.95 3.61
C ALA A 85 -12.49 4.79 4.54
N GLY A 86 -12.44 3.81 5.45
CA GLY A 86 -13.47 3.58 6.46
C GLY A 86 -13.43 4.59 7.62
N MET A 87 -12.27 5.16 7.93
CA MET A 87 -12.11 6.21 8.94
C MET A 87 -12.64 7.58 8.45
N PHE A 88 -12.73 7.79 7.14
CA PHE A 88 -13.34 9.00 6.56
C PHE A 88 -14.87 9.00 6.57
N ARG A 89 -15.53 7.99 7.17
CA ARG A 89 -17.00 7.99 7.31
C ARG A 89 -17.58 9.25 7.97
N ASN A 90 -16.77 10.03 8.68
CA ASN A 90 -17.18 11.30 9.32
C ASN A 90 -16.32 12.52 8.95
N GLY A 91 -15.45 12.44 7.94
CA GLY A 91 -14.43 13.47 7.69
C GLY A 91 -14.59 14.18 6.35
N TYR A 92 -15.77 14.73 6.03
CA TYR A 92 -15.84 15.69 4.92
C TYR A 92 -14.90 16.86 5.23
N SER A 93 -14.11 17.29 4.23
CA SER A 93 -13.45 18.60 4.37
C SER A 93 -14.52 19.69 4.54
N ILE A 94 -14.13 20.86 5.03
CA ILE A 94 -15.04 22.02 5.10
C ILE A 94 -15.57 22.35 3.69
N GLU A 95 -14.70 22.22 2.69
CA GLU A 95 -15.01 22.39 1.26
C GLU A 95 -16.00 21.32 0.78
N ASP A 96 -15.77 20.06 1.12
CA ASP A 96 -16.66 18.95 0.73
C ASP A 96 -18.03 19.10 1.38
N SER A 97 -18.07 19.51 2.65
CA SER A 97 -19.33 19.75 3.38
C SER A 97 -20.13 20.88 2.74
N ARG A 98 -19.46 21.99 2.39
CA ARG A 98 -20.09 23.10 1.67
C ARG A 98 -20.55 22.68 0.28
N ALA A 99 -19.74 21.90 -0.44
CA ALA A 99 -20.11 21.40 -1.77
C ALA A 99 -21.36 20.51 -1.69
N LEU A 100 -21.43 19.64 -0.68
CA LEU A 100 -22.58 18.78 -0.44
C LEU A 100 -23.85 19.58 -0.12
N GLU A 101 -23.72 20.65 0.68
CA GLU A 101 -24.82 21.56 1.02
C GLU A 101 -25.36 22.29 -0.22
N ILE A 102 -24.46 22.80 -1.08
CA ILE A 102 -24.83 23.44 -2.35
C ILE A 102 -25.55 22.44 -3.26
N VAL A 103 -25.00 21.25 -3.44
CA VAL A 103 -25.62 20.20 -4.28
C VAL A 103 -26.99 19.80 -3.75
N SER A 104 -27.11 19.56 -2.44
CA SER A 104 -28.36 19.11 -1.82
C SER A 104 -29.46 20.17 -1.86
N SER A 105 -29.10 21.45 -1.72
CA SER A 105 -30.08 22.56 -1.71
C SER A 105 -30.48 23.04 -3.12
N SER A 106 -29.63 22.82 -4.12
CA SER A 106 -29.84 23.31 -5.49
C SER A 106 -30.32 22.26 -6.50
N PHE A 107 -30.36 20.98 -6.10
CA PHE A 107 -30.80 19.90 -6.97
C PHE A 107 -32.27 20.08 -7.39
N ARG A 108 -32.51 20.22 -8.69
CA ARG A 108 -33.86 20.39 -9.27
C ARG A 108 -33.99 19.61 -10.57
N LEU A 109 -35.20 19.13 -10.86
CA LEU A 109 -35.58 18.55 -12.14
C LEU A 109 -36.45 19.56 -12.87
N GLU A 110 -35.92 20.19 -13.91
CA GLU A 110 -36.65 21.17 -14.72
C GLU A 110 -36.63 20.73 -16.18
N GLY A 111 -37.78 20.81 -16.87
CA GLY A 111 -37.85 20.52 -18.31
C GLY A 111 -37.26 19.17 -18.73
N GLY A 112 -37.33 18.15 -17.87
CA GLY A 112 -36.82 16.80 -18.15
C GLY A 112 -35.31 16.61 -17.97
N HIS A 113 -34.58 17.59 -17.43
CA HIS A 113 -33.15 17.47 -17.13
C HIS A 113 -32.84 17.89 -15.69
N PHE A 114 -31.80 17.28 -15.12
CA PHE A 114 -31.35 17.59 -13.77
C PHE A 114 -30.42 18.81 -13.79
N GLN A 115 -30.72 19.76 -12.91
CA GLN A 115 -29.91 20.93 -12.66
C GLN A 115 -29.38 20.88 -11.22
N VAL A 116 -28.13 21.30 -11.05
CA VAL A 116 -27.47 21.41 -9.75
C VAL A 116 -26.49 22.58 -9.82
N ALA A 117 -26.42 23.38 -8.76
CA ALA A 117 -25.45 24.45 -8.67
C ALA A 117 -24.04 23.86 -8.46
N LEU A 118 -23.07 24.39 -9.21
CA LEU A 118 -21.69 23.95 -9.10
C LEU A 118 -21.04 24.52 -7.82
N PRO A 119 -20.34 23.70 -7.03
CA PRO A 119 -19.65 24.14 -5.82
C PRO A 119 -18.28 24.73 -6.17
N LEU A 120 -18.25 25.71 -7.08
CA LEU A 120 -17.02 26.36 -7.54
C LEU A 120 -16.97 27.79 -7.01
N LYS A 121 -15.79 28.20 -6.58
CA LYS A 121 -15.42 29.59 -6.32
C LYS A 121 -14.31 30.00 -7.27
#